data_AF-A0AAE3YJQ7-F1
#
_entry.id   AF-A0AAE3YJQ7-F1
#
_cell.length_a   1.000
_cell.length_b   1.000
_cell.length_c   1.000
_cell.angle_alpha   90.00
_cell.angle_beta   90.00
_cell.angle_gamma   90.00
#
_symmetry.space_group_name_H-M   'P 1'
#
loop_
_entity.id
_entity.type
_entity.pdbx_description
1 polymer ?
#
loop_
_entity_poly.entity_id
_entity_poly.type
_entity_poly.pdbx_seq_one_letter_code
_entity_poly.pdbx_strand_id
1 'polypeptide(L)'
;MLTTQPNSVFAVRMSDLRSTAMSADDKLVAGLIVLGIAAYAFPRQLDLDSTDVKIVEVAALDAFVRDAIEQVTALPGDEGTVDGQARVAAAVYERMPSFKPKDRQPGPARGCTQFAIAEVLGWLVERGAARVMPQMGPTSYQLTDRFRLLVADVAGGEALAALRAHRRTRQEAA
;
A
#
# COMPACT_ATOMS: atom_id res chain seq x y z
N MET A 1 2.65 -34.36 7.39
CA MET A 1 1.95 -33.94 6.15
C MET A 1 1.48 -32.50 6.34
N LEU A 2 2.18 -31.57 5.68
CA LEU A 2 1.90 -30.14 5.45
C LEU A 2 1.21 -29.38 6.62
N THR A 3 2.01 -28.84 7.54
CA THR A 3 1.58 -27.70 8.35
C THR A 3 1.45 -26.51 7.40
N THR A 4 0.23 -26.09 7.11
CA THR A 4 -0.05 -24.78 6.54
C THR A 4 0.53 -23.77 7.52
N GLN A 5 1.62 -23.08 7.20
CA GLN A 5 2.04 -21.92 7.99
C GLN A 5 0.92 -20.86 7.87
N PRO A 6 0.12 -20.58 8.92
CA PRO A 6 -1.05 -19.70 8.77
C PRO A 6 -0.74 -18.21 8.99
N ASN A 7 0.54 -17.82 9.10
CA ASN A 7 0.92 -16.51 9.62
C ASN A 7 1.67 -15.65 8.58
N SER A 8 1.14 -15.50 7.37
CA SER A 8 1.60 -14.41 6.51
C SER A 8 0.90 -13.11 6.95
N VAL A 9 1.67 -12.19 7.52
CA VAL A 9 1.17 -10.90 8.05
C VAL A 9 0.70 -9.93 6.95
N PHE A 10 0.94 -10.25 5.67
CA PHE A 10 0.36 -9.55 4.51
C PHE A 10 -1.02 -10.07 4.10
N ALA A 11 -1.42 -11.23 4.61
CA ALA A 11 -2.82 -11.40 4.98
C ALA A 11 -3.06 -10.56 6.25
N VAL A 12 -2.86 -9.23 6.17
CA VAL A 12 -3.85 -8.31 6.73
C VAL A 12 -5.14 -8.94 6.28
N ARG A 13 -5.82 -9.60 7.20
CA ARG A 13 -6.92 -10.47 6.84
C ARG A 13 -7.78 -9.63 5.91
N MET A 14 -7.94 -10.06 4.66
CA MET A 14 -8.85 -9.39 3.74
C MET A 14 -10.29 -9.38 4.34
N SER A 15 -10.50 -10.16 5.41
CA SER A 15 -11.64 -10.16 6.33
C SER A 15 -11.58 -9.15 7.52
N ASP A 16 -10.44 -8.56 7.88
CA ASP A 16 -10.26 -7.55 8.93
C ASP A 16 -10.20 -6.09 8.41
N LEU A 17 -10.10 -5.90 7.09
CA LEU A 17 -10.59 -4.69 6.40
C LEU A 17 -12.12 -4.69 6.57
N ARG A 18 -12.58 -4.18 7.70
CA ARG A 18 -13.96 -4.31 8.15
C ARG A 18 -14.90 -3.50 7.25
N SER A 19 -15.50 -4.17 6.26
CA SER A 19 -16.94 -4.05 5.98
C SER A 19 -17.38 -5.21 5.09
N THR A 20 -18.53 -5.81 5.39
CA THR A 20 -19.29 -6.72 4.52
C THR A 20 -19.61 -6.10 3.14
N ALA A 21 -19.28 -4.80 2.94
CA ALA A 21 -19.49 -4.04 1.73
C ALA A 21 -18.25 -3.81 0.82
N MET A 22 -17.04 -4.27 1.18
CA MET A 22 -15.89 -4.19 0.26
C MET A 22 -15.91 -5.33 -0.74
N SER A 23 -15.80 -4.99 -2.02
CA SER A 23 -15.68 -5.97 -3.10
C SER A 23 -14.35 -6.73 -3.02
N ALA A 24 -14.24 -7.84 -3.75
CA ALA A 24 -12.96 -8.57 -3.86
C ALA A 24 -11.85 -7.67 -4.43
N ASP A 25 -12.19 -6.87 -5.44
CA ASP A 25 -11.29 -5.90 -6.09
C ASP A 25 -10.79 -4.84 -5.10
N ASP A 26 -11.68 -4.29 -4.26
CA ASP A 26 -11.28 -3.29 -3.25
C ASP A 26 -10.26 -3.86 -2.26
N LYS A 27 -10.39 -5.15 -1.91
CA LYS A 27 -9.46 -5.83 -1.00
C LYS A 27 -8.11 -6.10 -1.65
N LEU A 28 -8.10 -6.48 -2.93
CA LEU A 28 -6.88 -6.63 -3.72
C LEU A 28 -6.12 -5.29 -3.83
N VAL A 29 -6.86 -4.22 -4.18
CA VAL A 29 -6.33 -2.86 -4.22
C VAL A 29 -5.77 -2.42 -2.88
N ALA A 30 -6.46 -2.71 -1.77
CA ALA A 30 -5.96 -2.40 -0.43
C ALA A 30 -4.64 -3.14 -0.12
N GLY A 31 -4.52 -4.42 -0.52
CA GLY A 31 -3.28 -5.18 -0.39
C GLY A 31 -2.13 -4.55 -1.17
N LEU A 32 -2.36 -4.15 -2.43
CA LEU A 32 -1.38 -3.44 -3.25
C LEU A 32 -0.97 -2.11 -2.61
N ILE A 33 -1.91 -1.35 -2.04
CA ILE A 33 -1.62 -0.08 -1.37
C ILE A 33 -0.69 -0.32 -0.17
N VAL A 34 -0.91 -1.36 0.64
CA VAL A 34 -0.03 -1.69 1.77
C VAL A 34 1.39 -2.00 1.29
N LEU A 35 1.53 -2.78 0.21
CA LEU A 35 2.84 -3.03 -0.43
C LEU A 35 3.47 -1.73 -0.93
N GLY A 36 2.67 -0.86 -1.54
CA GLY A 36 3.08 0.48 -1.98
C GLY A 36 3.61 1.34 -0.84
N ILE A 37 2.89 1.42 0.29
CA ILE A 37 3.33 2.16 1.49
C ILE A 37 4.66 1.59 2.00
N ALA A 38 4.76 0.26 2.08
CA ALA A 38 5.97 -0.42 2.55
C ALA A 38 7.18 -0.11 1.66
N ALA A 39 7.01 -0.20 0.33
CA ALA A 39 8.08 0.11 -0.62
C ALA A 39 8.44 1.60 -0.65
N TYR A 40 7.44 2.48 -0.52
CA TYR A 40 7.64 3.93 -0.53
C TYR A 40 8.44 4.40 0.69
N ALA A 41 8.11 3.87 1.87
CA ALA A 41 8.73 4.24 3.15
C ALA A 41 10.04 3.50 3.46
N PHE A 42 10.16 2.25 2.98
CA PHE A 42 11.31 1.37 3.22
C PHE A 42 11.83 0.77 1.91
N PRO A 43 12.41 1.58 1.01
CA PRO A 43 12.95 1.12 -0.27
C PRO A 43 14.14 0.16 -0.13
N ARG A 44 14.89 0.24 0.97
CA ARG A 44 16.03 -0.63 1.29
C ARG A 44 15.74 -1.39 2.59
N GLN A 45 16.34 -2.56 2.74
CA GLN A 45 16.20 -3.34 3.97
C GLN A 45 16.77 -2.58 5.19
N LEU A 46 17.87 -1.86 5.01
CA LEU A 46 18.47 -1.02 6.06
C LEU A 46 17.53 0.09 6.57
N ASP A 47 16.55 0.51 5.76
CA ASP A 47 15.57 1.52 6.21
C ASP A 47 14.66 0.99 7.31
N LEU A 48 14.55 -0.34 7.46
CA LEU A 48 13.84 -0.98 8.56
C LEU A 48 14.60 -0.91 9.87
N ASP A 49 15.91 -0.63 9.87
CA ASP A 49 16.69 -0.44 11.10
C ASP A 49 16.70 1.04 11.54
N SER A 50 16.31 1.94 10.63
CA SER A 50 16.24 3.37 10.91
C SER A 50 15.03 3.73 11.78
N THR A 51 15.23 4.70 12.67
CA THR A 51 14.16 5.33 13.48
C THR A 51 13.67 6.64 12.83
N ASP A 52 14.07 6.91 11.58
CA ASP A 52 13.67 8.11 10.87
C ASP A 52 12.15 8.16 10.69
N VAL A 53 11.60 9.36 10.87
CA VAL A 53 10.19 9.63 10.65
C VAL A 53 9.85 9.42 9.17
N LYS A 54 8.96 8.46 8.89
CA LYS A 54 8.44 8.21 7.54
C LYS A 54 7.09 8.90 7.36
N ILE A 55 7.04 9.86 6.44
CA ILE A 55 5.83 10.61 6.10
C ILE A 55 5.34 10.14 4.73
N VAL A 56 4.02 9.97 4.61
CA VAL A 56 3.34 9.57 3.38
C VAL A 56 2.24 10.59 3.10
N GLU A 57 2.23 11.13 1.89
CA GLU A 57 1.15 11.96 1.37
C GLU A 57 0.37 11.13 0.33
N VAL A 58 -0.96 11.21 0.36
CA VAL A 58 -1.85 10.37 -0.46
C VAL A 58 -1.59 10.51 -1.95
N ALA A 59 -1.50 11.73 -2.48
CA ALA A 59 -1.30 11.95 -3.91
C ALA A 59 0.12 11.53 -4.36
N ALA A 60 1.14 11.76 -3.52
CA ALA A 60 2.50 11.30 -3.78
C ALA A 60 2.61 9.77 -3.82
N LEU A 61 1.89 9.09 -2.92
CA LEU A 61 1.82 7.63 -2.92
C LEU A 61 1.04 7.09 -4.12
N ASP A 62 -0.08 7.72 -4.49
CA ASP A 62 -0.86 7.35 -5.68
C ASP A 62 0.00 7.43 -6.94
N ALA A 63 0.70 8.54 -7.14
CA ALA A 63 1.62 8.72 -8.27
C ALA A 63 2.72 7.64 -8.28
N PHE A 64 3.34 7.38 -7.13
CA PHE A 64 4.35 6.32 -7.02
C PHE A 64 3.81 4.92 -7.39
N VAL A 65 2.63 4.55 -6.88
CA VAL A 65 2.05 3.23 -7.18
C VAL A 65 1.73 3.13 -8.67
N ARG A 66 1.18 4.19 -9.27
CA ARG A 66 0.87 4.24 -10.71
C ARG A 66 2.10 4.08 -11.58
N ASP A 67 3.17 4.79 -11.28
CA ASP A 67 4.43 4.70 -12.02
C ASP A 67 5.04 3.29 -11.93
N ALA A 68 4.71 2.55 -10.87
CA ALA A 68 5.22 1.19 -10.64
C ALA A 68 4.33 0.06 -11.20
N ILE A 69 3.14 0.37 -11.76
CA ILE A 69 2.16 -0.63 -12.21
C ILE A 69 2.75 -1.57 -13.26
N GLU A 70 3.51 -1.04 -14.22
CA GLU A 70 4.10 -1.86 -15.30
C GLU A 70 5.04 -2.94 -14.73
N GLN A 71 5.87 -2.60 -13.74
CA GLN A 71 6.80 -3.56 -13.14
C GLN A 71 6.08 -4.62 -12.31
N VAL A 72 5.02 -4.24 -11.58
CA VAL A 72 4.19 -5.20 -10.83
C VAL A 72 3.43 -6.12 -11.78
N THR A 73 2.93 -5.58 -12.90
CA THR A 73 2.15 -6.34 -13.88
C THR A 73 3.01 -7.39 -14.60
N ALA A 74 4.30 -7.10 -14.78
CA ALA A 74 5.28 -7.99 -15.42
C ALA A 74 5.76 -9.16 -14.54
N LEU A 75 5.40 -9.20 -13.25
CA LEU A 75 5.84 -10.26 -12.33
C LEU A 75 5.30 -11.63 -12.75
N PRO A 76 6.09 -12.70 -12.66
CA PRO A 76 5.59 -14.08 -12.83
C PRO A 76 4.76 -14.53 -11.62
N GLY A 77 3.96 -15.59 -11.76
CA GLY A 77 3.21 -16.21 -10.65
C GLY A 77 1.72 -16.39 -10.90
N ASP A 78 1.13 -17.38 -10.23
CA ASP A 78 -0.29 -17.72 -10.36
C ASP A 78 -1.18 -16.81 -9.51
N GLU A 79 -2.44 -16.61 -9.90
CA GLU A 79 -3.41 -15.73 -9.21
C GLU A 79 -3.63 -16.07 -7.72
N GLY A 80 -3.33 -17.31 -7.30
CA GLY A 80 -3.42 -17.75 -5.90
C GLY A 80 -2.24 -17.32 -5.02
N THR A 81 -1.18 -16.76 -5.60
CA THR A 81 0.02 -16.29 -4.89
C THR A 81 -0.07 -14.80 -4.56
N VAL A 82 0.74 -14.32 -3.61
CA VAL A 82 0.81 -12.88 -3.28
C VAL A 82 1.16 -12.05 -4.52
N ASP A 83 2.09 -12.54 -5.36
CA ASP A 83 2.54 -11.83 -6.55
C ASP A 83 1.48 -11.83 -7.66
N GLY A 84 0.77 -12.95 -7.85
CA GLY A 84 -0.38 -13.00 -8.76
C GLY A 84 -1.53 -12.10 -8.30
N GLN A 85 -1.83 -12.05 -7.01
CA GLN A 85 -2.82 -11.13 -6.45
C GLN A 85 -2.41 -9.66 -6.63
N ALA A 86 -1.12 -9.33 -6.43
CA ALA A 86 -0.60 -8.00 -6.68
C ALA A 86 -0.72 -7.60 -8.15
N ARG A 87 -0.52 -8.54 -9.09
CA ARG A 87 -0.73 -8.33 -10.53
C ARG A 87 -2.18 -7.99 -10.85
N VAL A 88 -3.13 -8.77 -10.33
CA VAL A 88 -4.56 -8.52 -10.52
C VAL A 88 -4.95 -7.17 -9.90
N ALA A 89 -4.46 -6.87 -8.70
CA ALA A 89 -4.67 -5.59 -8.04
C ALA A 89 -4.14 -4.42 -8.86
N ALA A 90 -2.96 -4.55 -9.48
CA ALA A 90 -2.36 -3.51 -10.31
C ALA A 90 -3.23 -3.19 -11.53
N ALA A 91 -3.76 -4.21 -12.21
CA ALA A 91 -4.69 -4.04 -13.33
C ALA A 91 -6.01 -3.36 -12.91
N VAL A 92 -6.52 -3.65 -11.71
CA VAL A 92 -7.70 -2.95 -11.16
C VAL A 92 -7.36 -1.49 -10.85
N TYR A 93 -6.23 -1.26 -10.17
CA TYR A 93 -5.76 0.06 -9.75
C TYR A 93 -5.55 0.99 -10.95
N GLU A 94 -4.96 0.48 -12.03
CA GLU A 94 -4.71 1.24 -13.27
C GLU A 94 -6.00 1.81 -13.87
N ARG A 95 -7.06 0.99 -13.91
CA ARG A 95 -8.37 1.37 -14.46
C ARG A 95 -9.13 2.37 -13.59
N MET A 96 -8.80 2.44 -12.30
CA MET A 96 -9.44 3.39 -11.39
C MET A 96 -8.92 4.81 -11.65
N PRO A 97 -9.79 5.84 -11.62
CA PRO A 97 -9.33 7.22 -11.69
C PRO A 97 -8.47 7.58 -10.46
N SER A 98 -7.47 8.43 -10.65
CA SER A 98 -6.60 8.90 -9.56
C SER A 98 -7.39 9.68 -8.51
N PHE A 99 -8.11 10.70 -8.97
CA PHE A 99 -8.87 11.61 -8.11
C PHE A 99 -10.28 11.80 -8.66
N LYS A 100 -11.25 11.81 -7.74
CA LYS A 100 -12.63 12.25 -8.00
C LYS A 100 -12.99 13.31 -6.98
N PRO A 101 -13.40 14.52 -7.37
CA PRO A 101 -13.85 15.52 -6.40
C PRO A 101 -15.16 15.07 -5.74
N LYS A 102 -15.36 15.46 -4.47
CA LYS A 102 -16.68 15.44 -3.84
C LYS A 102 -17.39 16.77 -4.10
N ASP A 103 -18.68 16.73 -4.39
CA ASP A 103 -19.46 17.92 -4.76
C ASP A 103 -19.44 19.05 -3.72
N ARG A 104 -19.40 18.72 -2.42
CA ARG A 104 -19.58 19.69 -1.33
C ARG A 104 -18.62 19.51 -0.15
N GLN A 105 -17.59 18.68 -0.28
CA GLN A 105 -16.66 18.38 0.80
C GLN A 105 -15.23 18.33 0.28
N PRO A 106 -14.23 18.71 1.09
CA PRO A 106 -12.84 18.50 0.74
C PRO A 106 -12.50 16.99 0.72
N GLY A 107 -11.56 16.63 -0.14
CA GLY A 107 -11.02 15.26 -0.26
C GLY A 107 -11.65 14.41 -1.39
N PRO A 108 -11.05 13.24 -1.67
CA PRO A 108 -11.45 12.40 -2.78
C PRO A 108 -12.78 11.67 -2.52
N ALA A 109 -13.61 11.53 -3.56
CA ALA A 109 -14.82 10.73 -3.55
C ALA A 109 -14.52 9.23 -3.73
N ARG A 110 -15.47 8.37 -3.35
CA ARG A 110 -15.36 6.91 -3.52
C ARG A 110 -15.13 6.51 -4.98
N GLY A 111 -14.43 5.39 -5.18
CA GLY A 111 -14.16 4.84 -6.51
C GLY A 111 -13.04 5.58 -7.26
N CYS A 112 -12.09 6.17 -6.53
CA CYS A 112 -10.79 6.61 -7.03
C CYS A 112 -9.67 6.09 -6.12
N THR A 113 -8.44 6.04 -6.60
CA THR A 113 -7.32 5.41 -5.88
C THR A 113 -6.84 6.25 -4.70
N GLN A 114 -6.89 7.58 -4.79
CA GLN A 114 -6.58 8.43 -3.64
C GLN A 114 -7.57 8.23 -2.48
N PHE A 115 -8.85 7.96 -2.75
CA PHE A 115 -9.80 7.58 -1.71
C PHE A 115 -9.43 6.23 -1.09
N ALA A 116 -9.11 5.22 -1.90
CA ALA A 116 -8.70 3.91 -1.41
C ALA A 116 -7.44 3.99 -0.53
N ILE A 117 -6.45 4.80 -0.92
CA ILE A 117 -5.24 5.06 -0.13
C ILE A 117 -5.60 5.70 1.21
N ALA A 118 -6.44 6.74 1.21
CA ALA A 118 -6.85 7.41 2.44
C ALA A 118 -7.57 6.46 3.41
N GLU A 119 -8.42 5.56 2.90
CA GLU A 119 -9.09 4.53 3.71
C GLU A 119 -8.07 3.55 4.32
N VAL A 120 -7.10 3.06 3.55
CA VAL A 120 -6.04 2.16 4.06
C VAL A 120 -5.20 2.87 5.13
N LEU A 121 -4.81 4.13 4.91
CA LEU A 121 -4.07 4.91 5.90
C LEU A 121 -4.92 5.18 7.15
N GLY A 122 -6.21 5.46 7.01
CA GLY A 122 -7.16 5.57 8.13
C GLY A 122 -7.25 4.29 8.95
N TRP A 123 -7.37 3.14 8.28
CA TRP A 123 -7.34 1.82 8.91
C TRP A 123 -6.01 1.53 9.65
N LEU A 124 -4.88 2.00 9.11
CA LEU A 124 -3.59 1.93 9.79
C LEU A 124 -3.54 2.84 11.03
N VAL A 125 -4.15 4.03 10.96
CA VAL A 125 -4.28 4.94 12.13
C VAL A 125 -5.07 4.28 13.25
N GLU A 126 -6.22 3.68 12.95
CA GLU A 126 -7.05 2.95 13.94
C GLU A 126 -6.28 1.84 14.66
N ARG A 127 -5.27 1.26 13.99
CA ARG A 127 -4.42 0.19 14.52
C ARG A 127 -3.12 0.69 15.17
N GLY A 128 -2.92 2.00 15.24
CA GLY A 128 -1.69 2.61 15.74
C GLY A 128 -0.46 2.39 14.85
N ALA A 129 -0.66 1.97 13.60
CA ALA A 129 0.39 1.79 12.60
C ALA A 129 0.69 3.08 11.81
N ALA A 130 -0.20 4.08 11.88
CA ALA A 130 0.01 5.41 11.34
C ALA A 130 -0.59 6.49 12.27
N ARG A 131 -0.29 7.75 12.00
CA ARG A 131 -0.85 8.94 12.65
C ARG A 131 -1.14 10.01 11.60
N VAL A 132 -2.24 10.75 11.76
CA VAL A 132 -2.51 11.91 10.91
C VAL A 132 -1.53 13.05 11.21
N MET A 133 -1.12 13.80 10.19
CA MET A 133 -0.26 14.97 10.31
C MET A 133 -0.97 16.24 9.83
N PRO A 134 -1.93 16.79 10.59
CA PRO A 134 -2.75 17.92 10.14
C PRO A 134 -1.93 19.16 9.76
N GLN A 135 -0.77 19.36 10.38
CA GLN A 135 0.16 20.45 10.06
C GLN A 135 0.82 20.34 8.67
N MET A 136 0.83 19.15 8.07
CA MET A 136 1.35 18.88 6.71
C MET A 136 0.20 18.74 5.69
N GLY A 137 -1.04 19.01 6.11
CA GLY A 137 -2.25 18.88 5.29
C GLY A 137 -3.11 17.66 5.65
N PRO A 138 -4.36 17.62 5.17
CA PRO A 138 -5.34 16.60 5.55
C PRO A 138 -5.07 15.21 4.95
N THR A 139 -4.14 15.11 4.01
CA THR A 139 -3.77 13.87 3.30
C THR A 139 -2.38 13.37 3.66
N SER A 140 -1.80 13.89 4.75
CA SER A 140 -0.46 13.55 5.20
C SER A 140 -0.50 12.69 6.46
N TYR A 141 0.28 11.62 6.46
CA TYR A 141 0.32 10.61 7.52
C TYR A 141 1.76 10.29 7.91
N GLN A 142 2.00 10.08 9.19
CA GLN A 142 3.25 9.58 9.74
C GLN A 142 3.12 8.08 10.03
N LEU A 143 4.02 7.25 9.50
CA LEU A 143 4.07 5.84 9.85
C LEU A 143 4.74 5.65 11.22
N THR A 144 4.29 4.66 11.98
CA THR A 144 4.84 4.34 13.30
C THR A 144 5.76 3.11 13.25
N ASP A 145 6.51 2.88 14.33
CA ASP A 145 7.30 1.65 14.50
C ASP A 145 6.47 0.37 14.35
N ARG A 146 5.18 0.42 14.71
CA ARG A 146 4.29 -0.74 14.54
C ARG A 146 4.17 -1.11 13.07
N PHE A 147 4.06 -0.14 12.17
CA PHE A 147 4.05 -0.41 10.73
C PHE A 147 5.40 -0.94 10.24
N ARG A 148 6.52 -0.37 10.72
CA ARG A 148 7.87 -0.86 10.41
C ARG A 148 8.05 -2.34 10.76
N LEU A 149 7.63 -2.74 11.97
CA LEU A 149 7.67 -4.13 12.42
C LEU A 149 6.77 -5.05 11.58
N LEU A 150 5.58 -4.58 11.21
CA LEU A 150 4.70 -5.33 10.30
C LEU A 150 5.39 -5.57 8.96
N VAL A 151 6.06 -4.57 8.38
CA VAL A 151 6.78 -4.73 7.09
C VAL A 151 7.97 -5.68 7.22
N ALA A 152 8.72 -5.61 8.31
CA ALA A 152 9.89 -6.45 8.54
C ALA A 152 9.55 -7.95 8.57
N ASP A 153 8.39 -8.31 9.13
CA ASP A 153 7.94 -9.70 9.25
C ASP A 153 7.57 -10.34 7.89
N VAL A 154 7.30 -9.52 6.88
CA VAL A 154 6.78 -9.99 5.59
C VAL A 154 7.63 -9.56 4.39
N ALA A 155 8.81 -9.01 4.63
CA ALA A 155 9.77 -8.61 3.62
C ALA A 155 10.32 -9.82 2.84
N GLY A 156 9.58 -10.33 1.86
CA GLY A 156 10.03 -11.48 1.05
C GLY A 156 9.32 -11.73 -0.28
N GLY A 157 8.29 -10.96 -0.65
CA GLY A 157 7.56 -11.13 -1.92
C GLY A 157 8.17 -10.35 -3.09
N GLU A 158 8.05 -10.89 -4.31
CA GLU A 158 8.54 -10.27 -5.55
C GLU A 158 7.83 -8.95 -5.86
N ALA A 159 6.54 -8.84 -5.55
CA ALA A 159 5.78 -7.60 -5.69
C ALA A 159 6.35 -6.45 -4.84
N LEU A 160 6.69 -6.73 -3.59
CA LEU A 160 7.33 -5.74 -2.72
C LEU A 160 8.73 -5.39 -3.23
N ALA A 161 9.48 -6.39 -3.70
CA ALA A 161 10.82 -6.19 -4.26
C ALA A 161 10.79 -5.29 -5.52
N ALA A 162 9.83 -5.51 -6.43
CA ALA A 162 9.64 -4.70 -7.62
C ALA A 162 9.30 -3.25 -7.27
N LEU A 163 8.36 -3.03 -6.35
CA LEU A 163 7.98 -1.68 -5.89
C LEU A 163 9.17 -0.95 -5.23
N ARG A 164 9.95 -1.66 -4.40
CA ARG A 164 11.17 -1.11 -3.78
C ARG A 164 12.21 -0.74 -4.83
N ALA A 165 12.42 -1.59 -5.82
CA ALA A 165 13.34 -1.32 -6.92
C ALA A 165 12.93 -0.04 -7.67
N HIS A 166 11.65 0.09 -8.04
CA HIS A 166 11.12 1.30 -8.67
C HIS A 166 11.36 2.55 -7.81
N ARG A 167 11.07 2.47 -6.50
CA ARG A 167 11.26 3.59 -5.57
C ARG A 167 12.70 4.08 -5.55
N ARG A 168 13.68 3.17 -5.54
CA ARG A 168 15.12 3.50 -5.54
C ARG A 168 15.54 4.20 -6.81
N THR A 169 15.15 3.68 -7.98
CA THR A 169 15.45 4.32 -9.28
C THR A 169 14.93 5.76 -9.31
N ARG A 170 13.73 6.00 -8.79
CA ARG A 170 13.15 7.35 -8.71
C ARG A 170 13.90 8.27 -7.72
N GLN A 171 14.52 7.74 -6.68
CA GLN A 171 15.36 8.52 -5.75
C GLN A 171 16.70 8.90 -6.35
N GLU A 172 17.25 8.06 -7.22
CA GLU A 172 18.53 8.30 -7.90
C GLU A 172 18.40 9.30 -9.05
N ALA A 173 17.20 9.42 -9.64
CA ALA A 173 16.89 10.34 -10.73
C ALA A 173 16.48 11.76 -10.27
N ALA A 174 16.35 12.00 -8.97
CA ALA A 174 15.91 13.28 -8.36
C ALA A 174 17.09 14.02 -7.72
#